data_AF-A0A6C0AXY3-F1
#
_entry.id   AF-A0A6C0AXY3-F1
#
_cell.length_a   1.000
_cell.length_b   1.000
_cell.length_c   1.000
_cell.angle_alpha   90.00
_cell.angle_beta   90.00
_cell.angle_gamma   90.00
#
_symmetry.space_group_name_H-M   'P 1'
#
loop_
_entity.id
_entity.type
_entity.pdbx_description
1 polymer ?
#
loop_
_entity_poly.entity_id
_entity_poly.type
_entity_poly.pdbx_seq_one_letter_code
_entity_poly.pdbx_strand_id
1 'polypeptide(L)'
;MSISMAVIHNALFNKKKERFDIILEPLQAFIQLALLSFTPIDSKLNIYDNILFIQIPGWKQSIMRTYYSDSKNDLFYLFNVIKRFNKFYKHLESVENDKTNLFILLKQLSNKGIDNLLQTYKQTDNPALLHTLNIYKHILNNSNKPVINNENDINDDNKSISNLFNKESSIQPNVSQVSPTSSHSLSPQTAPSIASSIPPSISLSQLPSIVQSSNIDIDNVFINITKLYTEYDLLIIFNTLQLIQINPNNYIEYIEGLNKILEPINNLIKKWIVDNIVY
;
A
#
# COMPACT_ATOMS: atom_id res chain seq x y z
N MET A 1 16.04 -23.96 -37.57
CA MET A 1 15.35 -22.69 -37.31
C MET A 1 15.43 -22.43 -35.80
N SER A 2 16.51 -21.79 -35.36
CA SER A 2 16.80 -21.64 -33.93
C SER A 2 16.04 -20.44 -33.40
N ILE A 3 14.86 -20.68 -32.82
CA ILE A 3 14.14 -19.66 -32.07
C ILE A 3 15.03 -19.28 -30.90
N SER A 4 15.54 -18.04 -30.91
CA SER A 4 16.43 -17.52 -29.87
C SER A 4 15.75 -17.64 -28.52
N MET A 5 16.43 -18.22 -27.52
CA MET A 5 15.94 -18.30 -26.14
C MET A 5 15.60 -16.92 -25.56
N ALA A 6 16.17 -15.84 -26.11
CA ALA A 6 15.80 -14.47 -25.75
C ALA A 6 14.36 -14.12 -26.13
N VAL A 7 13.81 -14.68 -27.22
CA VAL A 7 12.43 -14.43 -27.68
C VAL A 7 11.42 -15.17 -26.81
N ILE A 8 11.75 -16.41 -26.43
CA ILE A 8 10.93 -17.20 -25.49
C ILE A 8 10.98 -16.59 -24.08
N HIS A 9 12.15 -16.12 -23.64
CA HIS A 9 12.32 -15.40 -22.37
C HIS A 9 11.49 -14.10 -22.36
N ASN A 10 11.53 -13.30 -23.43
CA ASN A 10 10.78 -12.04 -23.47
C ASN A 10 9.25 -12.25 -23.57
N ALA A 11 8.79 -13.35 -24.18
CA ALA A 11 7.37 -13.69 -24.28
C ALA A 11 6.80 -14.32 -22.99
N LEU A 12 7.61 -15.05 -22.22
CA LEU A 12 7.19 -15.67 -20.96
C LEU A 12 7.31 -14.74 -19.75
N PHE A 13 8.25 -13.78 -19.75
CA PHE A 13 8.64 -13.04 -18.54
C PHE A 13 8.28 -11.55 -18.54
N ASN A 14 7.46 -11.09 -19.50
CA ASN A 14 7.09 -9.68 -19.63
C ASN A 14 5.57 -9.47 -19.58
N LYS A 15 4.87 -10.19 -18.69
CA LYS A 15 3.47 -9.92 -18.38
C LYS A 15 3.39 -8.72 -17.44
N LYS A 16 3.19 -7.53 -18.01
CA LYS A 16 2.77 -6.33 -17.27
C LYS A 16 1.48 -6.68 -16.51
N LYS A 17 1.41 -6.47 -15.19
CA LYS A 17 0.19 -6.70 -14.41
C LYS A 17 -0.96 -5.95 -15.07
N GLU A 18 -2.03 -6.66 -15.40
CA GLU A 18 -3.17 -6.03 -16.04
C GLU A 18 -3.97 -5.26 -15.00
N ARG A 19 -4.79 -4.29 -15.43
CA ARG A 19 -5.54 -3.44 -14.49
C ARG A 19 -6.44 -4.25 -13.54
N PHE A 20 -6.87 -5.44 -13.96
CA PHE A 20 -7.68 -6.32 -13.14
C PHE A 20 -6.87 -6.97 -12.02
N ASP A 21 -5.61 -7.38 -12.24
CA ASP A 21 -4.76 -8.12 -11.26
C ASP A 21 -4.51 -7.35 -9.96
N ILE A 22 -4.81 -6.06 -9.96
CA ILE A 22 -4.42 -5.09 -8.93
C ILE A 22 -5.62 -4.49 -8.20
N ILE A 23 -6.80 -5.02 -8.49
CA ILE A 23 -8.02 -4.75 -7.74
C ILE A 23 -7.97 -5.59 -6.46
N LEU A 24 -7.68 -4.94 -5.34
CA LEU A 24 -7.56 -5.62 -4.04
C LEU A 24 -8.88 -5.63 -3.27
N GLU A 25 -9.14 -6.74 -2.60
CA GLU A 25 -10.18 -6.85 -1.59
C GLU A 25 -9.75 -6.15 -0.29
N PRO A 26 -10.54 -5.18 0.23
CA PRO A 26 -10.11 -4.37 1.36
C PRO A 26 -9.80 -5.12 2.67
N LEU A 27 -10.62 -6.08 3.09
CA LEU A 27 -10.40 -6.76 4.37
C LEU A 27 -9.16 -7.66 4.33
N GLN A 28 -9.00 -8.44 3.27
CA GLN A 28 -7.83 -9.26 2.98
C GLN A 28 -6.56 -8.42 3.00
N ALA A 29 -6.55 -7.27 2.31
CA ALA A 29 -5.39 -6.39 2.30
C ALA A 29 -5.09 -5.80 3.70
N PHE A 30 -6.12 -5.42 4.47
CA PHE A 30 -5.96 -4.95 5.84
C PHE A 30 -5.43 -6.02 6.79
N ILE A 31 -5.84 -7.28 6.63
CA ILE A 31 -5.29 -8.39 7.42
C ILE A 31 -3.78 -8.49 7.17
N GLN A 32 -3.33 -8.43 5.91
CA GLN A 32 -1.90 -8.49 5.59
C GLN A 32 -1.13 -7.27 6.09
N LEU A 33 -1.70 -6.07 5.99
CA LEU A 33 -1.10 -4.86 6.57
C LEU A 33 -0.98 -4.96 8.09
N ALA A 34 -1.99 -5.51 8.76
CA ALA A 34 -1.96 -5.73 10.20
C ALA A 34 -0.88 -6.75 10.60
N LEU A 35 -0.79 -7.88 9.89
CA LEU A 35 0.21 -8.93 10.11
C LEU A 35 1.64 -8.41 9.86
N LEU A 36 1.83 -7.53 8.87
CA LEU A 36 3.11 -6.91 8.55
C LEU A 36 3.73 -6.16 9.76
N SER A 37 2.90 -5.67 10.68
CA SER A 37 3.34 -4.96 11.89
C SER A 37 4.18 -5.82 12.87
N PHE A 38 4.15 -7.14 12.71
CA PHE A 38 4.89 -8.12 13.51
C PHE A 38 6.07 -8.74 12.77
N THR A 39 6.18 -8.51 11.47
CA THR A 39 7.27 -9.03 10.65
C THR A 39 8.53 -8.16 10.78
N PRO A 40 9.72 -8.72 10.52
CA PRO A 40 10.96 -7.94 10.55
C PRO A 40 10.93 -6.80 9.54
N ILE A 41 11.65 -5.73 9.86
CA ILE A 41 11.96 -4.64 8.94
C ILE A 41 12.60 -5.24 7.68
N ASP A 42 12.35 -4.63 6.52
CA ASP A 42 12.67 -5.13 5.17
C ASP A 42 11.69 -6.16 4.60
N SER A 43 10.67 -6.53 5.37
CA SER A 43 9.48 -7.20 4.83
C SER A 43 8.74 -6.26 3.88
N LYS A 44 8.35 -6.79 2.73
CA LYS A 44 7.71 -6.01 1.66
C LYS A 44 6.34 -6.58 1.34
N LEU A 45 5.59 -5.84 0.54
CA LEU A 45 4.31 -6.29 0.02
C LEU A 45 4.45 -6.67 -1.46
N ASN A 46 3.63 -7.63 -1.86
CA ASN A 46 3.43 -8.02 -3.23
C ASN A 46 1.94 -8.28 -3.49
N ILE A 47 1.45 -7.86 -4.64
CA ILE A 47 0.11 -8.20 -5.13
C ILE A 47 0.23 -9.31 -6.16
N TYR A 48 -0.52 -10.38 -5.97
CA TYR A 48 -0.60 -11.50 -6.89
C TYR A 48 -2.03 -12.05 -6.91
N ASP A 49 -2.61 -12.22 -8.10
CA ASP A 49 -3.99 -12.63 -8.30
C ASP A 49 -4.97 -11.91 -7.36
N ASN A 50 -4.99 -10.57 -7.35
CA ASN A 50 -5.91 -9.76 -6.53
C ASN A 50 -5.77 -9.90 -5.01
N ILE A 51 -4.76 -10.63 -4.53
CA ILE A 51 -4.49 -10.86 -3.12
C ILE A 51 -3.18 -10.18 -2.76
N LEU A 52 -3.19 -9.49 -1.61
CA LEU A 52 -1.99 -8.92 -1.03
C LEU A 52 -1.25 -10.03 -0.26
N PHE A 53 0.08 -10.06 -0.35
CA PHE A 53 0.93 -10.97 0.39
C PHE A 53 2.11 -10.24 1.03
N ILE A 54 2.51 -10.72 2.21
CA ILE A 54 3.75 -10.31 2.86
C ILE A 54 4.91 -11.12 2.27
N GLN A 55 5.99 -10.44 1.94
CA GLN A 55 7.24 -11.03 1.50
C GLN A 55 8.33 -10.78 2.55
N ILE A 56 8.54 -11.77 3.43
CA ILE A 56 9.60 -11.77 4.46
C ILE A 56 10.98 -11.57 3.80
N PRO A 57 11.90 -10.81 4.43
CA PRO A 57 13.26 -10.62 3.92
C PRO A 57 13.99 -11.94 3.73
N GLY A 58 14.69 -12.08 2.60
CA GLY A 58 15.45 -13.28 2.27
C GLY A 58 16.22 -13.12 0.96
N TRP A 59 17.20 -13.98 0.72
CA TRP A 59 18.10 -13.85 -0.44
C TRP A 59 17.38 -14.11 -1.77
N LYS A 60 16.29 -14.89 -1.75
CA LYS A 60 15.38 -15.08 -2.88
C LYS A 60 14.52 -13.85 -3.17
N GLN A 61 14.42 -12.88 -2.26
CA GLN A 61 13.60 -11.67 -2.39
C GLN A 61 14.07 -10.81 -3.58
N SER A 62 15.39 -10.65 -3.77
CA SER A 62 15.93 -9.86 -4.88
C SER A 62 15.71 -10.51 -6.25
N ILE A 63 15.92 -11.82 -6.36
CA ILE A 63 15.80 -12.58 -7.62
C ILE A 63 14.34 -12.67 -8.07
N MET A 64 13.43 -12.96 -7.15
CA MET A 64 11.97 -12.98 -7.40
C MET A 64 11.47 -11.59 -7.83
N ARG A 65 12.03 -10.51 -7.29
CA ARG A 65 11.62 -9.13 -7.60
C ARG A 65 12.13 -8.63 -8.95
N THR A 66 13.32 -9.03 -9.37
CA THR A 66 13.80 -8.77 -10.73
C THR A 66 12.93 -9.48 -11.76
N TYR A 67 12.41 -10.67 -11.42
CA TYR A 67 11.51 -11.46 -12.27
C TYR A 67 10.09 -10.88 -12.40
N TYR A 68 9.53 -10.29 -11.34
CA TYR A 68 8.17 -9.70 -11.37
C TYR A 68 8.13 -8.20 -11.72
N SER A 69 9.27 -7.55 -11.93
CA SER A 69 9.45 -6.15 -12.36
C SER A 69 8.61 -5.07 -11.67
N ASP A 70 7.82 -5.34 -10.63
CA ASP A 70 7.04 -4.29 -9.97
C ASP A 70 6.43 -4.71 -8.63
N SER A 71 7.08 -4.33 -7.52
CA SER A 71 6.50 -4.49 -6.18
C SER A 71 6.43 -3.16 -5.41
N LYS A 72 7.12 -2.10 -5.88
CA LYS A 72 7.00 -0.79 -5.25
C LYS A 72 5.72 -0.09 -5.71
N ASN A 73 5.27 -0.32 -6.95
CA ASN A 73 4.04 0.32 -7.42
C ASN A 73 2.78 -0.32 -6.81
N ASP A 74 2.87 -1.56 -6.33
CA ASP A 74 1.80 -2.25 -5.59
C ASP A 74 1.28 -1.40 -4.40
N LEU A 75 2.13 -0.55 -3.82
CA LEU A 75 1.75 0.33 -2.73
C LEU A 75 0.76 1.41 -3.16
N PHE A 76 0.80 1.90 -4.40
CA PHE A 76 -0.15 2.93 -4.86
C PHE A 76 -1.61 2.45 -4.88
N TYR A 77 -1.83 1.13 -4.93
CA TYR A 77 -3.18 0.55 -4.95
C TYR A 77 -3.83 0.50 -3.56
N LEU A 78 -3.05 0.69 -2.48
CA LEU A 78 -3.57 0.70 -1.11
C LEU A 78 -4.52 1.87 -0.84
N PHE A 79 -4.48 2.95 -1.64
CA PHE A 79 -5.41 4.07 -1.49
C PHE A 79 -6.88 3.62 -1.57
N ASN A 80 -7.22 2.85 -2.61
CA ASN A 80 -8.58 2.37 -2.84
C ASN A 80 -9.00 1.37 -1.76
N VAL A 81 -8.06 0.54 -1.31
CA VAL A 81 -8.24 -0.38 -0.17
C VAL A 81 -8.63 0.38 1.09
N ILE A 82 -7.88 1.43 1.46
CA ILE A 82 -8.15 2.23 2.68
C ILE A 82 -9.52 2.90 2.60
N LYS A 83 -9.87 3.49 1.45
CA LYS A 83 -11.19 4.12 1.28
C LYS A 83 -12.33 3.13 1.42
N ARG A 84 -12.26 1.99 0.72
CA ARG A 84 -13.32 0.98 0.75
C ARG A 84 -13.42 0.26 2.09
N PHE A 85 -12.30 0.03 2.78
CA PHE A 85 -12.30 -0.54 4.12
C PHE A 85 -13.10 0.32 5.10
N ASN A 86 -12.80 1.62 5.17
CA ASN A 86 -13.53 2.54 6.05
C ASN A 86 -15.02 2.69 5.66
N LYS A 87 -15.37 2.47 4.39
CA LYS A 87 -16.74 2.58 3.88
C LYS A 87 -17.58 1.33 4.17
N PHE A 88 -17.05 0.13 3.90
CA PHE A 88 -17.85 -1.11 3.87
C PHE A 88 -17.67 -2.01 5.10
N TYR A 89 -16.58 -1.87 5.84
CA TYR A 89 -16.22 -2.79 6.91
C TYR A 89 -16.47 -2.27 8.33
N LYS A 90 -17.29 -1.22 8.50
CA LYS A 90 -17.70 -0.74 9.83
C LYS A 90 -18.40 -1.82 10.68
N HIS A 91 -19.10 -2.76 10.04
CA HIS A 91 -19.76 -3.86 10.73
C HIS A 91 -18.80 -4.76 11.53
N LEU A 92 -17.49 -4.73 11.24
CA LEU A 92 -16.47 -5.45 12.01
C LEU A 92 -16.34 -4.94 13.46
N GLU A 93 -16.93 -3.78 13.79
CA GLU A 93 -17.07 -3.31 15.18
C GLU A 93 -17.87 -4.29 16.04
N SER A 94 -18.74 -5.12 15.45
CA SER A 94 -19.50 -6.16 16.17
C SER A 94 -18.65 -7.30 16.71
N VAL A 95 -17.44 -7.51 16.17
CA VAL A 95 -16.50 -8.53 16.64
C VAL A 95 -15.55 -7.87 17.63
N GLU A 96 -15.83 -8.02 18.92
CA GLU A 96 -15.15 -7.25 19.97
C GLU A 96 -14.82 -8.05 21.23
N ASN A 97 -14.02 -7.44 22.09
CA ASN A 97 -13.86 -7.80 23.49
C ASN A 97 -13.85 -6.53 24.35
N ASP A 98 -13.65 -6.68 25.67
CA ASP A 98 -13.67 -5.57 26.64
C ASP A 98 -12.69 -4.42 26.33
N LYS A 99 -11.69 -4.62 25.46
CA LYS A 99 -10.62 -3.65 25.20
C LYS A 99 -10.70 -3.02 23.80
N THR A 100 -11.13 -3.78 22.79
CA THR A 100 -11.09 -3.35 21.39
C THR A 100 -12.03 -4.18 20.52
N ASN A 101 -12.25 -3.73 19.28
CA ASN A 101 -12.96 -4.48 18.26
C ASN A 101 -12.09 -4.72 17.02
N LEU A 102 -12.49 -5.65 16.16
CA LEU A 102 -11.73 -6.07 15.00
C LEU A 102 -11.47 -4.91 14.04
N PHE A 103 -12.43 -4.01 13.84
CA PHE A 103 -12.26 -2.84 12.99
C PHE A 103 -11.13 -1.93 13.50
N ILE A 104 -11.17 -1.54 14.77
CA ILE A 104 -10.16 -0.69 15.41
C ILE A 104 -8.80 -1.39 15.44
N LEU A 105 -8.76 -2.67 15.81
CA LEU A 105 -7.54 -3.46 15.89
C LEU A 105 -6.84 -3.55 14.53
N LEU A 106 -7.57 -3.85 13.46
CA LEU A 106 -7.03 -3.89 12.10
C LEU A 106 -6.46 -2.54 11.68
N LYS A 107 -7.13 -1.43 11.98
CA LYS A 107 -6.62 -0.08 11.67
C LYS A 107 -5.34 0.23 12.44
N GLN A 108 -5.31 -0.06 13.74
CA GLN A 108 -4.14 0.19 14.59
C GLN A 108 -2.92 -0.61 14.11
N LEU A 109 -3.10 -1.92 13.88
CA LEU A 109 -2.03 -2.79 13.40
C LEU A 109 -1.61 -2.44 11.98
N SER A 110 -2.54 -2.11 11.08
CA SER A 110 -2.21 -1.68 9.72
C SER A 110 -1.43 -0.37 9.71
N ASN A 111 -1.72 0.56 10.61
CA ASN A 111 -0.94 1.79 10.77
C ASN A 111 0.52 1.48 11.12
N LYS A 112 0.73 0.55 12.05
CA LYS A 112 2.07 0.06 12.42
C LYS A 112 2.73 -0.72 11.28
N GLY A 113 1.96 -1.49 10.49
CA GLY A 113 2.47 -2.14 9.27
C GLY A 113 2.96 -1.13 8.23
N ILE A 114 2.23 -0.02 8.04
CA ILE A 114 2.67 1.09 7.18
C ILE A 114 3.95 1.74 7.72
N ASP A 115 4.11 1.86 9.05
CA ASP A 115 5.36 2.33 9.65
C ASP A 115 6.55 1.39 9.34
N ASN A 116 6.33 0.08 9.41
CA ASN A 116 7.34 -0.90 9.00
C ASN A 116 7.71 -0.77 7.51
N LEU A 117 6.73 -0.45 6.63
CA LEU A 117 6.99 -0.16 5.22
C LEU A 117 7.79 1.14 5.04
N LEU A 118 7.42 2.21 5.74
CA LEU A 118 8.15 3.48 5.72
C LEU A 118 9.62 3.26 6.11
N GLN A 119 9.88 2.46 7.15
CA GLN A 119 11.24 2.12 7.55
C GLN A 119 11.97 1.30 6.49
N THR A 120 11.31 0.28 5.94
CA THR A 120 11.84 -0.59 4.87
C THR A 120 12.24 0.20 3.62
N TYR A 121 11.48 1.23 3.26
CA TYR A 121 11.74 2.05 2.06
C TYR A 121 12.54 3.32 2.35
N LYS A 122 12.90 3.60 3.61
CA LYS A 122 13.55 4.85 4.04
C LYS A 122 14.84 5.14 3.28
N GLN A 123 15.60 4.10 2.95
CA GLN A 123 16.88 4.19 2.23
C GLN A 123 16.73 4.06 0.71
N THR A 124 15.51 3.95 0.20
CA THR A 124 15.29 3.87 -1.25
C THR A 124 15.15 5.25 -1.86
N ASP A 125 15.73 5.45 -3.05
CA ASP A 125 15.65 6.69 -3.83
C ASP A 125 14.27 6.90 -4.48
N ASN A 126 13.19 6.74 -3.71
CA ASN A 126 11.83 7.02 -4.16
C ASN A 126 11.06 7.85 -3.12
N PRO A 127 11.31 9.17 -3.06
CA PRO A 127 10.62 10.07 -2.14
C PRO A 127 9.10 10.05 -2.28
N ALA A 128 8.58 9.82 -3.49
CA ALA A 128 7.15 9.78 -3.76
C ALA A 128 6.44 8.60 -3.08
N LEU A 129 7.14 7.46 -2.99
CA LEU A 129 6.63 6.29 -2.28
C LEU A 129 6.52 6.57 -0.77
N LEU A 130 7.56 7.15 -0.18
CA LEU A 130 7.56 7.52 1.24
C LEU A 130 6.45 8.53 1.55
N HIS A 131 6.28 9.53 0.69
CA HIS A 131 5.21 10.51 0.81
C HIS A 131 3.82 9.85 0.76
N THR A 132 3.62 8.94 -0.19
CA THR A 132 2.36 8.20 -0.36
C THR A 132 2.02 7.35 0.87
N LEU A 133 3.00 6.68 1.45
CA LEU A 133 2.82 5.91 2.69
C LEU A 133 2.44 6.81 3.89
N ASN A 134 3.04 8.00 4.01
CA ASN A 134 2.65 8.98 5.02
C ASN A 134 1.20 9.46 4.86
N ILE A 135 0.75 9.66 3.62
CA ILE A 135 -0.65 10.01 3.33
C ILE A 135 -1.58 8.88 3.74
N TYR A 136 -1.26 7.63 3.44
CA TYR A 136 -2.06 6.49 3.88
C TYR A 136 -2.17 6.42 5.40
N LYS A 137 -1.06 6.66 6.12
CA LYS A 137 -1.05 6.73 7.57
C LYS A 137 -1.99 7.82 8.10
N HIS A 138 -1.93 9.02 7.50
CA HIS A 138 -2.79 10.14 7.86
C HIS A 138 -4.28 9.85 7.61
N ILE A 139 -4.63 9.32 6.44
CA ILE A 139 -6.01 8.92 6.12
C ILE A 139 -6.52 7.90 7.15
N LEU A 140 -5.72 6.89 7.45
CA LEU A 140 -6.11 5.81 8.36
C LEU A 140 -6.40 6.32 9.78
N ASN A 141 -5.60 7.28 10.26
CA ASN A 141 -5.74 7.89 11.58
C ASN A 141 -6.93 8.88 11.65
N ASN A 142 -7.20 9.60 10.57
CA ASN A 142 -8.27 10.61 10.55
C ASN A 142 -9.66 10.02 10.35
N SER A 143 -9.78 8.85 9.71
CA SER A 143 -11.07 8.15 9.56
C SER A 143 -11.66 7.60 10.87
N ASN A 144 -11.09 7.92 12.04
CA ASN A 144 -11.62 7.56 13.37
C ASN A 144 -12.67 8.57 13.88
N LYS A 145 -12.94 9.65 13.15
CA LYS A 145 -14.11 10.51 13.43
C LYS A 145 -15.35 9.91 12.76
N PRO A 146 -16.48 9.79 13.46
CA PRO A 146 -17.71 9.27 12.87
C PRO A 146 -18.09 10.14 11.66
N VAL A 147 -18.08 9.52 10.48
CA VAL A 147 -18.56 10.12 9.23
C VAL A 147 -20.05 10.40 9.40
N ILE A 148 -20.40 11.65 9.70
CA ILE A 148 -21.76 12.13 9.59
C ILE A 148 -21.98 12.33 8.09
N ASN A 149 -22.91 11.55 7.54
CA ASN A 149 -23.23 11.51 6.11
C ASN A 149 -23.43 12.90 5.52
N ASN A 150 -22.46 13.39 4.74
CA ASN A 150 -22.66 14.39 3.71
C ASN A 150 -21.68 14.10 2.58
N GLU A 151 -22.17 13.92 1.35
CA GLU A 151 -21.35 13.73 0.13
C GLU A 151 -20.38 14.89 -0.14
N ASN A 152 -20.47 15.97 0.64
CA ASN A 152 -19.56 17.11 0.64
C ASN A 152 -18.23 16.84 1.38
N ASP A 153 -18.15 15.86 2.30
CA ASP A 153 -16.92 15.60 3.08
C ASP A 153 -15.82 14.92 2.25
N ILE A 154 -16.17 14.16 1.21
CA ILE A 154 -15.19 13.54 0.31
C ILE A 154 -14.42 14.62 -0.47
N ASN A 155 -15.06 15.74 -0.79
CA ASN A 155 -14.41 16.87 -1.45
C ASN A 155 -13.47 17.62 -0.50
N ASP A 156 -13.82 17.72 0.78
CA ASP A 156 -12.97 18.37 1.79
C ASP A 156 -11.77 17.52 2.20
N ASP A 157 -11.92 16.20 2.26
CA ASP A 157 -10.80 15.27 2.44
C ASP A 157 -9.86 15.29 1.24
N ASN A 158 -10.38 15.25 0.00
CA ASN A 158 -9.56 15.36 -1.21
C ASN A 158 -8.84 16.71 -1.29
N LYS A 159 -9.49 17.80 -0.88
CA LYS A 159 -8.91 19.14 -0.81
C LYS A 159 -7.83 19.22 0.29
N SER A 160 -8.07 18.66 1.46
CA SER A 160 -7.10 18.58 2.57
C SER A 160 -5.90 17.72 2.23
N ILE A 161 -6.13 16.57 1.58
CA ILE A 161 -5.10 15.69 1.04
C ILE A 161 -4.28 16.44 -0.02
N SER A 162 -4.93 17.13 -0.97
CA SER A 162 -4.24 17.95 -1.98
C SER A 162 -3.41 19.08 -1.36
N ASN A 163 -3.90 19.69 -0.28
CA ASN A 163 -3.17 20.70 0.47
C ASN A 163 -1.99 20.10 1.25
N LEU A 164 -2.09 18.85 1.75
CA LEU A 164 -1.01 18.12 2.41
C LEU A 164 0.09 17.76 1.40
N PHE A 165 -0.30 17.29 0.21
CA PHE A 165 0.59 17.07 -0.94
C PHE A 165 1.35 18.37 -1.32
N ASN A 166 0.70 19.54 -1.25
CA ASN A 166 1.30 20.83 -1.62
C ASN A 166 2.10 21.51 -0.49
N LYS A 167 1.82 21.22 0.79
CA LYS A 167 2.45 21.89 1.95
C LYS A 167 3.77 21.24 2.37
N GLU A 168 3.96 19.94 2.15
CA GLU A 168 5.22 19.25 2.48
C GLU A 168 6.28 19.33 1.37
N SER A 169 5.88 19.71 0.15
CA SER A 169 6.80 19.97 -0.97
C SER A 169 7.58 21.29 -0.86
N SER A 170 7.31 22.13 0.14
CA SER A 170 7.93 23.46 0.31
C SER A 170 8.99 23.55 1.43
N ILE A 171 9.38 22.43 2.05
CA ILE A 171 10.44 22.41 3.07
C ILE A 171 11.81 22.35 2.38
N GLN A 172 12.42 23.52 2.11
CA GLN A 172 13.83 23.64 1.74
C GLN A 172 14.73 23.43 2.99
N PRO A 173 15.91 22.79 2.86
CA PRO A 173 16.87 22.72 3.96
C PRO A 173 17.48 24.10 4.20
N ASN A 174 17.33 24.60 5.43
CA ASN A 174 17.88 25.86 5.89
C ASN A 174 19.39 25.70 6.11
N VAL A 175 20.22 26.18 5.18
CA VAL A 175 21.68 26.27 5.37
C VAL A 175 21.97 27.59 6.07
N SER A 176 22.43 27.50 7.32
CA SER A 176 22.85 28.63 8.14
C SER A 176 23.94 29.44 7.46
N GLN A 177 23.72 30.76 7.36
CA GLN A 177 24.68 31.73 6.84
C GLN A 177 25.93 31.79 7.73
N VAL A 178 27.10 31.52 7.14
CA VAL A 178 28.39 31.98 7.65
C VAL A 178 29.03 32.82 6.55
N SER A 179 29.23 34.10 6.83
CA SER A 179 29.83 35.10 5.95
C SER A 179 31.29 34.77 5.61
N PRO A 180 31.79 35.21 4.44
CA PRO A 180 33.11 35.85 4.47
C PRO A 180 33.26 37.07 3.54
N THR A 181 34.16 37.94 3.98
CA THR A 181 34.56 39.21 3.39
C THR A 181 35.62 39.01 2.29
N SER A 182 35.40 39.67 1.15
CA SER A 182 36.37 40.26 0.18
C SER A 182 37.74 39.61 -0.12
N SER A 183 38.01 39.29 -1.40
CA SER A 183 38.76 40.13 -2.36
C SER A 183 39.58 39.37 -3.44
N HIS A 184 39.55 39.91 -4.67
CA HIS A 184 40.51 39.89 -5.79
C HIS A 184 40.82 38.63 -6.67
N SER A 185 40.36 38.75 -7.93
CA SER A 185 41.13 38.84 -9.20
C SER A 185 41.36 37.62 -10.14
N LEU A 186 41.12 37.92 -11.43
CA LEU A 186 41.66 37.39 -12.70
C LEU A 186 41.10 36.08 -13.33
N SER A 187 40.83 36.19 -14.64
CA SER A 187 40.16 35.29 -15.61
C SER A 187 41.12 34.29 -16.30
N PRO A 188 40.75 33.58 -17.39
CA PRO A 188 39.63 32.64 -17.61
C PRO A 188 40.15 31.24 -18.06
N GLN A 189 39.41 30.15 -17.80
CA GLN A 189 39.65 28.86 -18.49
C GLN A 189 38.40 27.98 -18.56
N THR A 190 38.17 27.48 -19.77
CA THR A 190 37.10 26.61 -20.28
C THR A 190 37.25 25.15 -19.85
N ALA A 191 36.17 24.53 -19.34
CA ALA A 191 35.82 23.10 -19.49
C ALA A 191 34.37 22.85 -18.98
N PRO A 192 33.62 21.88 -19.53
CA PRO A 192 32.15 21.86 -19.49
C PRO A 192 31.56 21.24 -18.23
N SER A 193 30.46 21.85 -17.77
CA SER A 193 29.55 21.36 -16.74
C SER A 193 28.67 20.23 -17.28
N ILE A 194 28.81 19.02 -16.71
CA ILE A 194 27.79 17.98 -16.84
C ILE A 194 26.73 18.24 -15.78
N ALA A 195 25.58 18.70 -16.24
CA ALA A 195 24.40 18.98 -15.44
C ALA A 195 23.92 17.72 -14.71
N SER A 196 23.87 17.79 -13.38
CA SER A 196 23.07 16.89 -12.57
C SER A 196 21.58 17.23 -12.79
N SER A 197 20.92 16.44 -13.63
CA SER A 197 19.48 16.53 -13.84
C SER A 197 18.73 16.12 -12.57
N ILE A 198 18.23 17.12 -11.85
CA ILE A 198 17.21 16.96 -10.80
C ILE A 198 15.96 16.34 -11.47
N PRO A 199 15.40 15.23 -10.96
CA PRO A 199 14.17 14.69 -11.51
C PRO A 199 12.99 15.63 -11.16
N PRO A 200 12.00 15.77 -12.07
CA PRO A 200 10.91 16.71 -11.88
C PRO A 200 10.00 16.27 -10.72
N SER A 201 9.53 17.27 -9.98
CA SER A 201 8.51 17.15 -8.94
C SER A 201 7.28 16.41 -9.49
N ILE A 202 6.84 15.37 -8.78
CA ILE A 202 5.66 14.61 -9.17
C ILE A 202 4.42 15.46 -8.87
N SER A 203 3.74 15.89 -9.93
CA SER A 203 2.44 16.54 -9.84
C SER A 203 1.34 15.49 -9.63
N LEU A 204 0.26 15.84 -8.93
CA LEU A 204 -0.90 14.98 -8.66
C LEU A 204 -1.50 14.35 -9.94
N SER A 205 -1.22 14.93 -11.10
CA SER A 205 -1.59 14.44 -12.43
C SER A 205 -0.76 13.25 -12.94
N GLN A 206 0.33 12.87 -12.26
CA GLN A 206 1.20 11.75 -12.63
C GLN A 206 0.94 10.46 -11.81
N LEU A 207 0.02 10.48 -10.84
CA LEU A 207 -0.56 9.23 -10.35
C LEU A 207 -1.28 8.55 -11.53
N PRO A 208 -1.17 7.21 -11.72
CA PRO A 208 -1.95 6.51 -12.72
C PRO A 208 -3.42 6.89 -12.53
N SER A 209 -4.03 7.38 -13.61
CA SER A 209 -5.35 8.00 -13.63
C SER A 209 -6.33 7.20 -12.76
N ILE A 210 -6.78 7.83 -11.67
CA ILE A 210 -7.83 7.31 -10.79
C ILE A 210 -9.01 6.98 -11.69
N VAL A 211 -9.25 5.69 -11.89
CA VAL A 211 -10.29 5.18 -12.78
C VAL A 211 -11.64 5.64 -12.22
N GLN A 212 -12.22 6.68 -12.81
CA GLN A 212 -13.64 6.99 -12.73
C GLN A 212 -14.39 6.09 -13.73
N SER A 213 -14.36 4.77 -13.52
CA SER A 213 -15.35 3.87 -14.11
C SER A 213 -16.54 3.86 -13.16
N SER A 214 -17.73 4.22 -13.65
CA SER A 214 -19.03 4.20 -12.95
C SER A 214 -18.97 3.71 -11.49
N ASN A 215 -18.69 4.63 -10.57
CA ASN A 215 -18.39 4.39 -9.15
C ASN A 215 -19.40 3.47 -8.44
N ILE A 216 -20.63 3.42 -8.95
CA ILE A 216 -21.76 2.67 -8.40
C ILE A 216 -21.64 1.16 -8.67
N ASP A 217 -21.07 0.76 -9.80
CA ASP A 217 -21.09 -0.66 -10.21
C ASP A 217 -19.99 -1.47 -9.49
N ILE A 218 -18.77 -0.93 -9.44
CA ILE A 218 -17.66 -1.58 -8.74
C ILE A 218 -17.91 -1.65 -7.23
N ASP A 219 -18.47 -0.61 -6.62
CA ASP A 219 -18.76 -0.63 -5.18
C ASP A 219 -19.77 -1.73 -4.82
N ASN A 220 -20.76 -2.00 -5.68
CA ASN A 220 -21.69 -3.12 -5.50
C ASN A 220 -20.98 -4.48 -5.54
N VAL A 221 -19.98 -4.64 -6.42
CA VAL A 221 -19.14 -5.84 -6.46
C VAL A 221 -18.47 -6.06 -5.11
N PHE A 222 -17.88 -5.01 -4.50
CA PHE A 222 -17.21 -5.10 -3.20
C PHE A 222 -18.16 -5.30 -2.02
N ILE A 223 -19.34 -4.70 -2.05
CA ILE A 223 -20.38 -4.91 -1.02
C ILE A 223 -20.78 -6.40 -0.97
N ASN A 224 -20.77 -7.11 -2.09
CA ASN A 224 -21.06 -8.54 -2.09
C ASN A 224 -19.87 -9.39 -1.62
N ILE A 225 -18.63 -8.94 -1.87
CA ILE A 225 -17.43 -9.62 -1.35
C ILE A 225 -17.41 -9.63 0.18
N THR A 226 -17.91 -8.57 0.84
CA THR A 226 -17.95 -8.53 2.31
C THR A 226 -18.74 -9.68 2.92
N LYS A 227 -19.71 -10.22 2.18
CA LYS A 227 -20.56 -11.35 2.59
C LYS A 227 -19.88 -12.71 2.47
N LEU A 228 -18.67 -12.79 1.91
CA LEU A 228 -17.89 -14.03 1.82
C LEU A 228 -17.31 -14.46 3.17
N TYR A 229 -17.16 -13.53 4.11
CA TYR A 229 -16.66 -13.81 5.45
C TYR A 229 -17.81 -14.22 6.37
N THR A 230 -17.69 -15.38 6.98
CA THR A 230 -18.59 -15.78 8.06
C THR A 230 -18.17 -15.14 9.38
N GLU A 231 -19.07 -15.12 10.36
CA GLU A 231 -18.75 -14.67 11.72
C GLU A 231 -17.57 -15.46 12.32
N TYR A 232 -17.48 -16.77 12.06
CA TYR A 232 -16.37 -17.61 12.51
C TYR A 232 -15.04 -17.20 11.90
N ASP A 233 -15.02 -16.82 10.62
CA ASP A 233 -13.81 -16.34 9.96
C ASP A 233 -13.32 -15.05 10.62
N LEU A 234 -14.24 -14.13 10.89
CA LEU A 234 -13.94 -12.86 11.56
C LEU A 234 -13.42 -13.08 13.00
N LEU A 235 -14.01 -14.02 13.74
CA LEU A 235 -13.54 -14.42 15.07
C LEU A 235 -12.14 -15.03 15.02
N ILE A 236 -11.85 -15.89 14.03
CA ILE A 236 -10.51 -16.48 13.85
C ILE A 236 -9.49 -15.38 13.56
N ILE A 237 -9.81 -14.44 12.65
CA ILE A 237 -8.95 -13.30 12.33
C ILE A 237 -8.68 -12.49 13.61
N PHE A 238 -9.73 -12.10 14.33
CA PHE A 238 -9.63 -11.29 15.54
C PHE A 238 -8.77 -11.94 16.61
N ASN A 239 -9.06 -13.19 16.96
CA ASN A 239 -8.33 -13.92 17.98
C ASN A 239 -6.87 -14.18 17.57
N THR A 240 -6.61 -14.47 16.30
CA THR A 240 -5.24 -14.66 15.82
C THR A 240 -4.43 -13.37 15.94
N LEU A 241 -5.00 -12.22 15.56
CA LEU A 241 -4.32 -10.93 15.72
C LEU A 241 -4.01 -10.62 17.19
N GLN A 242 -4.93 -10.93 18.11
CA GLN A 242 -4.70 -10.78 19.54
C GLN A 242 -3.61 -11.73 20.06
N LEU A 243 -3.62 -13.00 19.62
CA LEU A 243 -2.60 -13.97 20.01
C LEU A 243 -1.20 -13.54 19.55
N ILE A 244 -1.08 -13.00 18.33
CA ILE A 244 0.20 -12.46 17.84
C ILE A 244 0.67 -11.28 18.70
N GLN A 245 -0.24 -10.40 19.15
CA GLN A 245 0.12 -9.30 20.06
C GLN A 245 0.68 -9.81 21.40
N ILE A 246 0.14 -10.92 21.91
CA ILE A 246 0.60 -11.54 23.17
C ILE A 246 1.94 -12.26 22.97
N ASN A 247 2.09 -12.98 21.85
CA ASN A 247 3.25 -13.83 21.56
C ASN A 247 3.92 -13.46 20.23
N PRO A 248 4.53 -12.26 20.10
CA PRO A 248 5.03 -11.76 18.82
C PRO A 248 6.20 -12.59 18.25
N ASN A 249 6.88 -13.40 19.08
CA ASN A 249 7.98 -14.24 18.63
C ASN A 249 7.55 -15.36 17.67
N ASN A 250 6.29 -15.80 17.74
CA ASN A 250 5.74 -16.88 16.91
C ASN A 250 4.93 -16.32 15.72
N TYR A 251 5.24 -15.10 15.28
CA TYR A 251 4.46 -14.42 14.24
C TYR A 251 4.40 -15.23 12.93
N ILE A 252 5.44 -16.02 12.62
CA ILE A 252 5.50 -16.83 11.40
C ILE A 252 4.39 -17.86 11.41
N GLU A 253 4.29 -18.65 12.49
CA GLU A 253 3.31 -19.73 12.64
C GLU A 253 1.88 -19.18 12.59
N TYR A 254 1.65 -18.02 13.22
CA TYR A 254 0.34 -17.39 13.22
C TYR A 254 -0.04 -16.82 11.85
N ILE A 255 0.89 -16.17 11.14
CA ILE A 255 0.67 -15.64 9.79
C ILE A 255 0.39 -16.78 8.81
N GLU A 256 1.22 -17.83 8.83
CA GLU A 256 1.06 -18.98 7.94
C GLU A 256 -0.23 -19.73 8.23
N GLY A 257 -0.55 -19.97 9.50
CA GLY A 257 -1.80 -20.60 9.92
C GLY A 257 -3.03 -19.81 9.46
N LEU A 258 -3.04 -18.49 9.71
CA LEU A 258 -4.16 -17.63 9.29
C LEU A 258 -4.30 -17.58 7.77
N ASN A 259 -3.19 -17.44 7.03
CA ASN A 259 -3.21 -17.45 5.57
C ASN A 259 -3.74 -18.78 5.02
N LYS A 260 -3.41 -19.91 5.67
CA LYS A 260 -3.89 -21.22 5.28
C LYS A 260 -5.38 -21.39 5.54
N ILE A 261 -5.86 -20.93 6.69
CA ILE A 261 -7.29 -20.96 7.04
C ILE A 261 -8.10 -20.11 6.06
N LEU A 262 -7.59 -18.92 5.69
CA LEU A 262 -8.27 -18.00 4.77
C LEU A 262 -8.10 -18.36 3.28
N GLU A 263 -7.32 -19.40 2.94
CA GLU A 263 -7.10 -19.81 1.55
C GLU A 263 -8.40 -20.07 0.75
N PRO A 264 -9.42 -20.77 1.30
CA PRO A 264 -10.69 -20.96 0.61
C PRO A 264 -11.39 -19.63 0.29
N ILE A 265 -11.41 -18.70 1.24
CA ILE A 265 -12.02 -17.36 1.07
C ILE A 265 -11.24 -16.58 0.02
N ASN A 266 -9.90 -16.61 0.06
CA ASN A 266 -9.06 -15.96 -0.94
C ASN A 266 -9.36 -16.48 -2.35
N ASN A 267 -9.62 -17.79 -2.50
CA ASN A 267 -10.01 -18.36 -3.79
C ASN A 267 -11.41 -17.90 -4.25
N LEU A 268 -12.36 -17.76 -3.32
CA LEU A 268 -13.67 -17.18 -3.60
C LEU A 268 -13.58 -15.70 -4.00
N ILE A 269 -12.77 -14.90 -3.31
CA ILE A 269 -12.50 -13.49 -3.64
C ILE A 269 -11.95 -13.39 -5.06
N LYS A 270 -10.90 -14.16 -5.36
CA LYS A 270 -10.28 -14.22 -6.69
C LYS A 270 -11.30 -14.51 -7.77
N LYS A 271 -12.06 -15.61 -7.59
CA LYS A 271 -13.09 -16.01 -8.54
C LYS A 271 -14.16 -14.93 -8.69
N TRP A 272 -14.65 -14.37 -7.59
CA TRP A 272 -15.69 -13.34 -7.61
C TRP A 272 -15.23 -12.08 -8.36
N ILE A 273 -14.01 -11.62 -8.11
CA ILE A 273 -13.44 -10.46 -8.80
C ILE A 273 -13.36 -10.73 -10.30
N VAL A 274 -12.85 -11.89 -10.71
CA VAL A 274 -12.77 -12.27 -12.13
C VAL A 274 -14.16 -12.35 -12.77
N ASP A 275 -15.13 -12.94 -12.08
CA ASP A 275 -16.48 -13.17 -12.61
C ASP A 275 -17.34 -11.89 -12.67
N ASN A 276 -17.12 -10.92 -11.76
CA ASN A 276 -18.00 -9.76 -11.59
C ASN A 276 -17.35 -8.43 -11.96
N ILE A 277 -16.04 -8.41 -12.19
CA ILE A 277 -15.34 -7.25 -12.75
C ILE A 277 -14.98 -7.60 -14.19
N VAL A 278 -16.00 -7.52 -15.05
CA VAL A 278 -15.88 -7.69 -16.51
C VAL A 278 -16.20 -6.34 -17.16
N TYR A 279 -15.30 -5.89 -18.05
CA TYR A 279 -15.45 -4.66 -18.82
C TYR A 279 -16.40 -4.83 -20.01
#